data_AF-A0A644YZ04-F1
#
_entry.id   AF-A0A644YZ04-F1
#
_cell.length_a   1.000
_cell.length_b   1.000
_cell.length_c   1.000
_cell.angle_alpha   90.00
_cell.angle_beta   90.00
_cell.angle_gamma   90.00
#
_symmetry.space_group_name_H-M   'P 1'
#
loop_
_entity.id
_entity.type
_entity.pdbx_description
1 polymer ?
#
loop_
_entity_poly.entity_id
_entity_poly.type
_entity_poly.pdbx_seq_one_letter_code
_entity_poly.pdbx_strand_id
1 'polypeptide(L)' 'MSEESKNLKYVAKPETISSLASLYGLSRTTLRKNLKKLQLLPKLKNDGRYLFTIKEVQLIIEHLGEPEKA' A
#
# COMPACT_ATOMS: atom_id res chain seq x y z
N MET A 1 6.65 -9.18 -26.26
CA MET A 1 6.47 -9.68 -24.88
C MET A 1 5.99 -8.50 -24.07
N SER A 2 4.67 -8.31 -23.98
CA SER A 2 4.08 -7.14 -23.32
C SER A 2 3.85 -7.50 -21.85
N GLU A 3 4.76 -7.09 -20.96
CA GLU A 3 4.66 -7.25 -19.50
C GLU A 3 3.72 -6.21 -18.85
N GLU A 4 2.70 -5.75 -19.57
CA GLU A 4 1.69 -4.87 -19.01
C GLU A 4 0.51 -5.71 -18.56
N SER A 5 0.33 -5.91 -17.24
CA SER A 5 -1.00 -5.99 -16.57
C SER A 5 -1.00 -6.57 -15.15
N LYS A 6 0.12 -7.03 -14.56
CA LYS A 6 0.08 -7.59 -13.19
C LYS A 6 -0.29 -6.55 -12.11
N ASN A 7 -0.02 -5.26 -12.37
CA ASN A 7 -0.26 -4.15 -11.43
C ASN A 7 -1.74 -3.85 -11.11
N LEU A 8 -2.68 -4.18 -12.00
CA LEU A 8 -4.08 -3.71 -11.88
C LEU A 8 -4.90 -4.44 -10.81
N LYS A 9 -4.50 -5.64 -10.37
CA LYS A 9 -5.30 -6.43 -9.42
C LYS A 9 -5.19 -5.93 -7.97
N TYR A 10 -4.07 -5.36 -7.56
CA TYR A 10 -3.89 -4.84 -6.18
C TYR A 10 -4.55 -3.48 -5.97
N VAL A 11 -4.55 -2.64 -7.00
CA VAL A 11 -4.99 -1.24 -6.91
C VAL A 11 -6.52 -1.12 -7.02
N ALA A 12 -7.26 -2.23 -7.14
CA ALA A 12 -8.72 -2.22 -7.27
C ALA A 12 -9.47 -1.82 -5.98
N LYS A 13 -8.80 -1.77 -4.82
CA LYS A 13 -9.43 -1.46 -3.53
C LYS A 13 -8.55 -0.57 -2.64
N PRO A 14 -9.15 0.33 -1.83
CA PRO A 14 -8.46 0.97 -0.73
C PRO A 14 -7.95 -0.05 0.28
N GLU A 15 -6.73 0.15 0.79
CA GLU A 15 -6.09 -0.79 1.69
C GLU A 15 -5.77 -0.17 3.06
N THR A 16 -5.69 -1.02 4.09
CA THR A 16 -5.26 -0.59 5.43
C THR A 16 -3.76 -0.73 5.60
N ILE A 17 -3.17 -0.03 6.58
CA ILE A 17 -1.78 -0.27 7.01
C ILE A 17 -1.54 -1.76 7.31
N SER A 18 -2.48 -2.43 7.98
CA SER A 18 -2.32 -3.84 8.35
C SER A 18 -2.27 -4.75 7.13
N SER A 19 -3.14 -4.51 6.15
CA SER A 19 -3.17 -5.30 4.91
C SER A 19 -1.89 -5.12 4.10
N LEU A 20 -1.46 -3.87 3.88
CA LEU A 20 -0.20 -3.58 3.22
C LEU A 20 0.99 -4.19 3.98
N ALA A 21 1.02 -4.08 5.30
CA ALA A 21 2.09 -4.66 6.11
C ALA A 21 2.21 -6.18 5.88
N SER A 22 1.08 -6.89 5.87
CA SER A 22 1.04 -8.33 5.56
C SER A 22 1.53 -8.64 4.15
N LEU A 23 1.10 -7.86 3.15
CA LEU A 23 1.51 -8.05 1.75
C LEU A 23 3.01 -7.89 1.55
N TYR A 24 3.62 -6.93 2.24
CA TYR A 24 5.06 -6.68 2.15
C TYR A 24 5.89 -7.54 3.12
N GLY A 25 5.27 -8.40 3.93
CA GLY A 25 5.96 -9.14 4.98
C GLY A 25 6.62 -8.24 6.04
N LEU A 26 6.13 -7.01 6.22
CA LEU A 26 6.67 -6.01 7.13
C LEU A 26 5.84 -5.90 8.40
N SER A 27 6.46 -5.51 9.50
CA SER A 27 5.70 -5.07 10.67
C SER A 27 4.96 -3.76 10.35
N ARG A 28 3.78 -3.56 10.95
CA ARG A 28 3.00 -2.31 10.84
C ARG A 28 3.83 -1.07 11.20
N THR A 29 4.70 -1.19 12.19
CA THR A 29 5.60 -0.12 12.63
C THR A 29 6.67 0.20 11.58
N THR A 30 7.26 -0.83 10.97
CA THR A 30 8.26 -0.69 9.90
C THR A 30 7.63 -0.02 8.69
N LEU A 31 6.46 -0.52 8.26
CA LEU A 31 5.74 0.08 7.13
C LEU A 31 5.41 1.55 7.42
N ARG A 32 4.89 1.88 8.60
CA ARG A 32 4.58 3.28 8.98
C ARG A 32 5.83 4.18 8.94
N LYS A 33 7.00 3.69 9.37
CA LYS A 33 8.26 4.45 9.28
C LYS A 33 8.66 4.70 7.84
N ASN A 34 8.56 3.70 6.96
CA ASN A 34 8.87 3.86 5.54
C ASN A 34 7.91 4.85 4.87
N LEU A 35 6.62 4.71 5.12
CA LEU A 35 5.57 5.59 4.62
C LEU A 35 5.72 7.04 5.10
N LYS A 36 6.15 7.25 6.36
CA LYS A 36 6.44 8.59 6.88
C LYS A 36 7.60 9.26 6.13
N LYS A 37 8.64 8.51 5.75
CA LYS A 37 9.75 9.04 4.92
C LYS A 37 9.26 9.47 3.54
N LEU A 38 8.29 8.73 2.99
CA LEU A 38 7.65 9.02 1.70
C LEU A 38 6.55 10.08 1.78
N GLN A 39 6.22 10.58 2.97
CA GLN A 39 5.09 11.46 3.22
C GLN A 39 3.72 10.88 2.78
N LEU A 40 3.62 9.54 2.68
CA LEU A 40 2.41 8.82 2.29
C LEU A 40 1.68 8.34 3.56
N LEU A 41 0.84 9.18 4.15
CA LEU A 41 0.07 8.83 5.35
C LEU A 41 -1.38 8.50 5.00
N PRO A 42 -1.97 7.44 5.60
CA PRO A 42 -3.34 7.08 5.33
C PRO A 42 -4.29 8.15 5.88
N LYS A 43 -5.38 8.38 5.17
CA LYS A 43 -6.41 9.34 5.58
C LYS A 43 -7.44 8.64 6.49
N LEU A 44 -7.91 9.37 7.49
CA LEU A 44 -9.03 8.94 8.31
C LEU A 44 -10.31 9.05 7.48
N LYS A 45 -11.06 7.95 7.38
CA LYS A 45 -12.38 7.91 6.75
C LYS A 45 -13.48 8.16 7.78
N ASN A 46 -14.67 8.51 7.29
CA ASN A 46 -15.85 8.83 8.11
C ASN A 46 -16.29 7.68 9.02
N ASP A 47 -15.87 6.44 8.73
CA ASP A 47 -16.11 5.24 9.53
C ASP A 47 -15.06 5.02 10.64
N GLY A 48 -14.14 5.97 10.85
CA GLY A 48 -13.07 5.90 11.83
C GLY A 48 -11.87 5.04 11.40
N ARG A 49 -11.85 4.52 10.17
CA ARG A 49 -10.75 3.68 9.68
C ARG A 49 -9.71 4.50 8.91
N TYR A 50 -8.43 4.18 9.12
CA TYR A 50 -7.34 4.72 8.33
C TYR A 50 -7.14 3.85 7.08
N LEU A 51 -7.39 4.44 5.91
CA LEU A 51 -7.26 3.78 4.62
C LEU A 51 -6.34 4.56 3.69
N PHE A 52 -5.55 3.82 2.90
CA PHE A 52 -4.89 4.33 1.72
C PHE A 52 -5.86 4.25 0.56
N THR A 53 -5.98 5.36 -0.15
CA THR A 53 -6.64 5.39 -1.44
C THR A 53 -5.88 4.56 -2.46
N ILE A 54 -6.58 4.15 -3.50
CA ILE A 54 -6.04 3.48 -4.70
C ILE A 54 -4.75 4.17 -5.20
N LYS A 55 -4.77 5.51 -5.31
CA LYS A 55 -3.61 6.30 -5.76
C LYS A 55 -2.43 6.22 -4.79
N GLU A 56 -2.69 6.25 -3.49
CA GLU A 56 -1.65 6.13 -2.46
C GLU A 56 -1.04 4.72 -2.47
N VAL A 57 -1.87 3.68 -2.60
CA VAL A 57 -1.38 2.29 -2.73
C VAL A 57 -0.47 2.15 -3.95
N GLN A 58 -0.84 2.75 -5.08
CA GLN A 58 -0.01 2.73 -6.29
C GLN A 58 1.34 3.43 -6.09
N LEU A 59 1.36 4.61 -5.46
CA LEU A 59 2.61 5.30 -5.12
C LEU A 59 3.50 4.49 -4.17
N ILE A 60 2.89 3.76 -3.22
CA ILE A 60 3.61 2.87 -2.31
C ILE A 60 4.27 1.73 -3.09
N ILE A 61 3.56 1.10 -4.03
CA ILE A 61 4.10 0.04 -4.88
C ILE A 61 5.24 0.57 -5.76
N GLU A 62 5.10 1.76 -6.34
CA GLU A 62 6.16 2.40 -7.13
C GLU A 62 7.44 2.65 -6.31
N HIS A 63 7.31 2.97 -5.01
CA HIS A 63 8.47 3.27 -4.16
C HIS A 63 9.06 2.05 -3.44
N LEU A 64 8.23 1.09 -3.02
CA LEU A 64 8.67 -0.09 -2.27
C LEU A 64 8.90 -1.31 -3.16
N GLY A 65 8.45 -1.27 -4.42
CA GLY A 65 8.39 -2.41 -5.32
C GLY A 65 7.08 -3.20 -5.18
N GLU A 66 6.91 -4.19 -6.07
CA GLU A 66 5.80 -5.13 -5.99
C GLU A 66 5.93 -5.99 -4.72
N PRO A 67 4.87 -6.13 -3.90
CA PRO A 67 4.90 -7.06 -2.78
C PRO A 67 5.07 -8.49 -3.32
N GLU A 68 6.11 -9.20 -2.87
CA GLU A 68 6.18 -10.65 -3.07
C GLU A 68 4.96 -11.27 -2.39
N LYS A 69 4.07 -11.88 -3.17
CA LYS A 69 2.87 -12.56 -2.64
C LYS A 69 3.27 -13.42 -1.43
N ALA A 70 2.73 -13.07 -0.26
CA ALA A 70 2.60 -14.02 0.84
C ALA A 70 1.57 -15.10 0.48
#